data_AF-A0AAJ1VUL8-F1
#
_entry.id   AF-A0AAJ1VUL8-F1
#
_cell.length_a   1.000
_cell.length_b   1.000
_cell.length_c   1.000
_cell.angle_alpha   90.00
_cell.angle_beta   90.00
_cell.angle_gamma   90.00
#
_symmetry.space_group_name_H-M   'P 1'
#
loop_
_entity.id
_entity.type
_entity.pdbx_description
1 polymer ?
#
loop_
_entity_poly.entity_id
_entity_poly.type
_entity_poly.pdbx_seq_one_letter_code
_entity_poly.pdbx_strand_id
1 'polypeptide(L)'
;MLGTMRQHRKIIIIVCSLLLMTVLGGLIYVLVPKYFVAQQAERDNSTKCKSYRALESIAAALYKEDPEGTEWLSKAKEAEKRRKQHKCSQLVLDR
;
A
#
# COMPACT_ATOMS: atom_id res chain seq x y z
N MET A 1 -15.71 -37.89 38.67
CA MET A 1 -16.44 -36.67 38.20
C MET A 1 -15.58 -35.41 38.15
N LEU A 2 -14.67 -35.13 39.10
CA LEU A 2 -13.83 -33.90 39.06
C LEU A 2 -12.84 -33.82 37.86
N GLY A 3 -12.27 -34.95 37.42
CA GLY A 3 -11.28 -34.99 36.33
C GLY A 3 -11.84 -34.65 34.95
N THR A 4 -13.05 -35.12 34.64
CA THR A 4 -13.74 -34.85 33.37
C THR A 4 -14.16 -33.38 33.24
N MET A 5 -14.66 -32.75 34.31
CA MET A 5 -15.00 -31.31 34.29
C MET A 5 -13.78 -30.42 34.04
N ARG A 6 -12.60 -30.79 34.58
CA ARG A 6 -11.35 -30.06 34.34
C ARG A 6 -10.87 -30.20 32.88
N GLN A 7 -11.08 -31.36 32.26
CA GLN A 7 -10.75 -31.57 30.85
C GLN A 7 -11.69 -30.82 29.89
N HIS A 8 -13.01 -30.85 30.12
CA HIS A 8 -13.95 -30.07 29.31
C HIS A 8 -13.66 -28.57 29.37
N ARG A 9 -13.34 -28.03 30.56
CA ARG A 9 -12.94 -26.62 30.68
C ARG A 9 -11.70 -26.27 29.86
N LYS A 10 -10.69 -27.15 29.82
CA LYS A 10 -9.50 -26.94 28.98
C LYS A 10 -9.85 -26.94 27.49
N ILE A 11 -10.68 -27.89 27.06
CA ILE A 11 -11.14 -27.97 25.66
C ILE A 11 -11.91 -26.72 25.27
N ILE A 12 -12.83 -26.25 26.12
CA ILE A 12 -13.59 -25.02 25.88
C ILE A 12 -12.64 -23.82 25.73
N ILE A 13 -11.65 -23.68 26.61
CA ILE A 13 -10.66 -22.59 26.52
C ILE A 13 -9.88 -22.65 25.20
N ILE A 14 -9.45 -23.84 24.77
CA ILE A 14 -8.72 -24.02 23.49
C ILE A 14 -9.60 -23.68 22.29
N VAL A 15 -10.87 -24.12 22.29
CA VAL A 15 -11.80 -23.82 21.19
C VAL A 15 -12.10 -22.33 21.15
N CYS A 16 -12.37 -21.70 22.29
CA CYS A 16 -12.61 -20.26 22.37
C CYS A 16 -11.38 -19.45 21.94
N SER A 17 -10.16 -19.87 22.30
CA SER A 17 -8.94 -19.16 21.89
C SER A 17 -8.71 -19.27 20.38
N LEU A 18 -8.92 -20.46 19.79
CA LEU A 18 -8.84 -20.64 18.34
C LEU A 18 -9.86 -19.77 17.60
N LEU A 19 -11.11 -19.76 18.06
CA LEU A 19 -12.16 -18.91 17.48
C LEU A 19 -11.78 -17.43 17.57
N LEU A 20 -11.31 -16.95 18.73
CA LEU A 20 -10.87 -15.58 18.90
C LEU A 20 -9.73 -15.22 17.94
N MET A 21 -8.74 -16.09 17.76
CA MET A 21 -7.65 -15.85 16.82
C MET A 21 -8.15 -15.74 15.38
N THR A 22 -9.10 -16.58 14.96
CA THR A 22 -9.68 -16.48 13.61
C THR A 22 -10.45 -15.19 13.38
N VAL A 23 -11.24 -14.75 14.38
CA VAL A 23 -12.00 -13.49 14.30
C VAL A 23 -11.06 -12.29 14.24
N LEU A 24 -10.04 -12.25 15.10
CA LEU A 24 -9.04 -11.18 15.09
C LEU A 24 -8.24 -11.16 13.78
N GLY A 25 -7.84 -12.33 13.28
CA GLY A 25 -7.16 -12.45 11.99
C GLY A 25 -8.02 -11.92 10.84
N GLY A 26 -9.31 -12.26 10.81
CA GLY A 26 -10.25 -11.74 9.82
C GLY A 26 -10.44 -10.22 9.91
N LEU A 27 -10.56 -9.67 11.13
CA LEU A 27 -10.65 -8.22 11.36
C LEU A 27 -9.40 -7.49 10.85
N ILE A 28 -8.22 -7.99 11.19
CA ILE A 28 -6.94 -7.43 10.72
C ILE A 28 -6.88 -7.47 9.20
N TYR A 29 -7.24 -8.62 8.60
CA TYR A 29 -7.25 -8.79 7.14
C TYR A 29 -8.15 -7.78 6.42
N VAL A 30 -9.29 -7.40 6.99
CA VAL A 30 -10.21 -6.43 6.38
C VAL A 30 -9.80 -4.98 6.64
N LEU A 31 -9.30 -4.66 7.84
CA LEU A 31 -9.04 -3.28 8.27
C LEU A 31 -7.68 -2.76 7.81
N VAL A 32 -6.64 -3.59 7.92
CA VAL A 32 -5.26 -3.17 7.66
C VAL A 32 -5.06 -2.70 6.21
N PRO A 33 -5.56 -3.40 5.17
CA PRO A 33 -5.44 -2.92 3.79
C PRO A 33 -6.14 -1.57 3.59
N LYS A 34 -7.36 -1.41 4.12
CA LYS A 34 -8.13 -0.16 4.00
C LYS A 34 -7.41 1.02 4.65
N TYR A 35 -6.84 0.81 5.83
CA TYR A 35 -6.04 1.81 6.52
C TYR A 35 -4.83 2.25 5.70
N PHE A 36 -4.08 1.30 5.13
CA PHE A 36 -2.92 1.63 4.31
C PHE A 36 -3.30 2.32 3.00
N VAL A 37 -4.41 1.94 2.36
CA VAL A 37 -4.92 2.62 1.16
C VAL A 37 -5.30 4.06 1.47
N ALA A 38 -6.03 4.31 2.56
CA ALA A 38 -6.38 5.67 2.96
C ALA A 38 -5.13 6.51 3.28
N GLN A 39 -4.16 5.92 4.00
CA GLN A 39 -2.89 6.58 4.29
C GLN A 39 -2.10 6.90 3.02
N GLN A 40 -2.12 6.02 2.03
CA GLN A 40 -1.45 6.23 0.76
C GLN A 40 -2.14 7.33 -0.07
N ALA A 41 -3.49 7.35 -0.08
CA ALA A 41 -4.27 8.39 -0.76
C ALA A 41 -3.98 9.79 -0.18
N GLU A 42 -3.85 9.89 1.14
CA GLU A 42 -3.50 11.16 1.79
C GLU A 42 -2.09 11.63 1.40
N ARG A 43 -1.10 10.72 1.40
CA ARG A 43 0.26 11.03 0.95
C ARG A 43 0.28 11.47 -0.52
N ASP A 44 -0.47 10.77 -1.35
CA ASP A 44 -0.59 11.05 -2.78
C ASP A 44 -1.25 12.38 -3.09
N ASN A 45 -2.06 12.92 -2.18
CA ASN A 45 -2.67 14.25 -2.29
C ASN A 45 -1.68 15.38 -1.93
N SER A 46 -0.56 15.06 -1.29
CA SER A 46 0.45 16.05 -0.94
C SER A 46 1.05 16.73 -2.19
N THR A 47 1.47 17.99 -2.03
CA THR A 47 2.15 18.77 -3.08
C THR A 47 3.39 18.05 -3.62
N LYS A 48 4.07 17.28 -2.77
CA LYS A 48 5.25 16.47 -3.12
C LYS A 48 4.91 15.41 -4.16
N CYS A 49 3.85 14.64 -3.94
CA CYS A 49 3.42 13.62 -4.90
C CYS A 49 2.81 14.23 -6.17
N LYS A 50 2.09 15.35 -6.06
CA LYS A 50 1.65 16.14 -7.22
C LYS A 50 2.83 16.61 -8.08
N SER A 51 3.93 17.06 -7.46
CA SER A 51 5.14 17.47 -8.18
C SER A 51 5.82 16.32 -8.92
N TYR A 52 5.83 15.11 -8.33
CA TYR A 52 6.31 13.90 -9.00
C TYR A 52 5.46 13.58 -10.23
N ARG A 53 4.13 13.58 -10.09
CA ARG A 53 3.20 13.28 -11.19
C ARG A 53 3.36 14.29 -12.35
N ALA A 54 3.56 15.56 -12.03
CA ALA A 54 3.82 16.59 -13.03
C ALA A 54 5.13 16.33 -13.81
N LEU A 55 6.21 15.92 -13.12
CA LEU A 55 7.47 15.59 -13.80
C LEU A 55 7.34 14.36 -14.70
N GLU A 56 6.57 13.35 -14.27
CA GLU A 56 6.31 12.17 -15.07
C GLU A 56 5.47 12.49 -16.32
N SER A 57 4.46 13.36 -16.20
CA SER A 57 3.71 13.84 -17.38
C SER A 57 4.57 14.66 -18.34
N ILE A 58 5.51 15.47 -17.81
CA ILE A 58 6.46 16.23 -18.65
C ILE A 58 7.41 15.27 -19.36
N ALA A 59 7.95 14.26 -18.67
CA ALA A 59 8.81 13.27 -19.29
C ALA A 59 8.09 12.49 -20.40
N ALA A 60 6.82 12.13 -20.19
CA ALA A 60 6.00 11.47 -21.20
C ALA A 60 5.73 12.37 -22.42
N ALA A 61 5.47 13.66 -22.21
CA ALA A 61 5.31 14.63 -23.30
C ALA A 61 6.61 14.79 -24.10
N LEU A 62 7.74 14.98 -23.42
CA LEU A 62 9.06 15.08 -24.05
C LEU A 62 9.42 13.83 -24.85
N TYR A 63 9.14 12.64 -24.33
CA TYR A 63 9.36 11.39 -25.07
C TYR A 63 8.52 11.28 -26.33
N LYS A 64 7.28 11.80 -26.30
CA LYS A 64 6.38 11.80 -27.45
C LYS A 64 6.83 12.79 -28.53
N GLU A 65 7.41 13.92 -28.11
CA GLU A 65 7.92 14.96 -29.01
C GLU A 65 9.30 14.59 -29.60
N ASP A 66 10.22 14.12 -28.76
CA ASP A 66 11.57 13.70 -29.13
C ASP A 66 11.98 12.42 -28.37
N PRO A 67 11.73 11.24 -28.95
CA PRO A 67 12.06 9.97 -28.30
C PRO A 67 13.56 9.68 -28.24
N GLU A 68 14.37 10.26 -29.15
CA GLU A 68 15.83 10.10 -29.15
C GLU A 68 16.54 11.13 -28.25
N GLY A 69 15.84 12.20 -27.89
CA GLY A 69 16.28 13.20 -26.93
C GLY A 69 16.59 12.61 -25.56
N THR A 70 17.54 13.20 -24.84
CA THR A 70 17.92 12.73 -23.49
C THR A 70 17.20 13.47 -22.36
N GLU A 71 16.46 14.53 -22.68
CA GLU A 71 15.78 15.37 -21.69
C GLU A 71 14.66 14.61 -20.96
N TRP A 72 13.89 13.80 -21.69
CA TRP A 72 12.83 12.98 -21.10
C TRP A 72 13.39 11.97 -20.09
N LEU A 73 14.58 11.39 -20.35
CA LEU A 73 15.28 10.48 -19.44
C LEU A 73 15.67 11.18 -18.13
N SER A 74 16.16 12.41 -18.22
CA SER A 74 16.53 13.22 -17.05
C SER A 74 15.30 13.50 -16.18
N LYS A 75 14.18 13.92 -16.80
CA LYS A 75 12.92 14.20 -16.10
C LYS A 75 12.29 12.94 -15.51
N ALA A 76 12.36 11.80 -16.20
CA ALA A 76 11.89 10.53 -15.69
C ALA A 76 12.70 10.07 -14.45
N LYS A 77 14.03 10.19 -14.48
CA LYS A 77 14.89 9.88 -13.32
C LYS A 77 14.62 10.80 -12.14
N GLU A 78 14.40 12.09 -12.39
CA GLU A 78 14.03 13.04 -11.35
C GLU A 78 12.67 12.69 -10.72
N ALA A 79 11.68 12.36 -11.56
CA ALA A 79 10.37 11.89 -11.12
C ALA A 79 10.49 10.63 -10.24
N GLU A 80 11.25 9.62 -10.68
CA GLU A 80 11.45 8.38 -9.93
C GLU A 80 12.13 8.63 -8.57
N LYS A 81 13.13 9.51 -8.53
CA LYS A 81 13.80 9.90 -7.29
C LYS A 81 12.82 10.53 -6.30
N ARG A 82 11.99 11.48 -6.76
CA ARG A 82 10.97 12.14 -5.92
C ARG A 82 9.90 11.17 -5.46
N ARG A 83 9.46 10.25 -6.31
CA ARG A 83 8.51 9.19 -5.96
C ARG A 83 9.04 8.34 -4.80
N LYS A 84 10.29 7.85 -4.91
CA LYS A 84 10.93 7.05 -3.85
C LYS A 84 11.11 7.85 -2.56
N GLN A 85 11.56 9.10 -2.67
CA GLN A 85 11.78 9.98 -1.52
C GLN A 85 10.49 10.27 -0.74
N HIS A 86 9.37 10.44 -1.44
CA HIS A 86 8.09 10.80 -0.83
C HIS A 86 7.12 9.62 -0.66
N LYS A 87 7.55 8.41 -1.04
CA LYS A 87 6.75 7.17 -0.95
C LYS A 87 5.39 7.34 -1.64
N CYS A 88 5.37 8.02 -2.78
CA CYS A 88 4.17 8.21 -3.58
C CYS A 88 3.83 6.92 -4.32
N SER A 89 2.54 6.71 -4.61
CA SER A 89 2.11 5.62 -5.49
C SER A 89 2.65 5.83 -6.90
N GLN A 90 2.83 4.73 -7.64
CA GLN A 90 3.11 4.85 -9.07
C GLN A 90 1.87 5.38 -9.77
N LEU A 91 2.05 6.29 -10.73
CA LEU A 91 1.04 6.46 -11.77
C LEU A 91 0.99 5.16 -12.58
N VAL A 92 -0.07 4.38 -12.41
CA VAL A 92 -0.43 3.36 -13.39
C VAL A 92 -1.06 4.10 -14.55
N LEU A 93 -0.27 4.40 -15.57
CA LEU A 93 -0.80 4.79 -16.87
C LEU A 93 -1.50 3.54 -17.43
N ASP A 94 -2.84 3.53 -17.40
CA ASP A 94 -3.62 2.60 -18.20
C ASP A 94 -3.17 2.78 -19.65
N ARG A 95 -2.65 1.70 -20.24
CA ARG A 95 -2.05 1.66 -21.58
C ARG A 95 -3.13 1.67 -22.64
#